data_AF-A0A7V0V0Z8-F1
#
_entry.id   AF-A0A7V0V0Z8-F1
#
_cell.length_a   1.000
_cell.length_b   1.000
_cell.length_c   1.000
_cell.angle_alpha   90.00
_cell.angle_beta   90.00
_cell.angle_gamma   90.00
#
_symmetry.space_group_name_H-M   'P 1'
#
loop_
_entity.id
_entity.type
_entity.pdbx_description
1 polymer ?
#
loop_
_entity_poly.entity_id
_entity_poly.type
_entity_poly.pdbx_seq_one_letter_code
_entity_poly.pdbx_strand_id
1 'polypeptide(L)'
;MAQAIVCYNHEGLVLATDSVEWCEWEGGRVEKLTERRLFALGTSAAILTAGAPVGTQLCQELSDWLQARRLSDLDDVLTVSRDFLSEGYARYLRQVHAEAEGGPVVPRQLYFVIGGYSGRSEAPCVAVLLRSQAGELPLEQMRLGRVFTLPRRLALESRMRRQIAEGADLRGLAESCQAGLAALAERNPECVGGSFVVATVL
;
A
#
# COMPACT_ATOMS: atom_id res chain seq x y z
N MET A 1 -1.63 -9.65 -9.17
CA MET A 1 -1.55 -8.18 -8.93
C MET A 1 -2.04 -7.92 -7.52
N ALA A 2 -1.23 -7.25 -6.70
CA ALA A 2 -1.55 -7.00 -5.29
C ALA A 2 -2.91 -6.31 -5.13
N GLN A 3 -3.65 -6.71 -4.10
CA GLN A 3 -4.88 -6.09 -3.63
C GLN A 3 -4.55 -5.17 -2.45
N ALA A 4 -5.11 -3.97 -2.43
CA ALA A 4 -5.10 -3.08 -1.29
C ALA A 4 -6.52 -2.58 -0.99
N ILE A 5 -6.87 -2.55 0.28
CA ILE A 5 -8.10 -1.96 0.79
C ILE A 5 -7.68 -0.96 1.87
N VAL A 6 -8.16 0.27 1.75
CA VAL A 6 -7.96 1.30 2.76
C VAL A 6 -9.32 1.86 3.12
N CYS A 7 -9.63 1.87 4.41
CA CYS A 7 -10.81 2.55 4.90
C CYS A 7 -10.55 3.18 6.27
N TYR A 8 -11.27 4.24 6.59
CA TYR A 8 -11.13 4.92 7.87
C TYR A 8 -12.44 5.55 8.33
N ASN A 9 -12.63 5.58 9.65
CA ASN A 9 -13.73 6.23 10.35
C ASN A 9 -13.15 7.25 11.35
N HIS A 10 -13.93 7.63 12.36
CA HIS A 10 -13.50 8.56 13.40
C HIS A 10 -12.60 7.91 14.47
N GLU A 11 -12.63 6.58 14.58
CA GLU A 11 -11.83 5.81 15.55
C GLU A 11 -10.40 5.59 15.03
N GLY A 12 -10.24 5.39 13.71
CA GLY A 12 -8.95 5.12 13.12
C GLY A 12 -9.01 4.72 11.66
N LEU A 13 -7.91 4.09 11.20
CA LEU A 13 -7.69 3.70 9.81
C LEU A 13 -7.32 2.22 9.71
N VAL A 14 -7.85 1.54 8.70
CA VAL A 14 -7.54 0.16 8.34
C VAL A 14 -6.80 0.14 7.00
N LEU A 15 -5.67 -0.57 6.96
CA LEU A 15 -4.94 -0.93 5.74
C LEU A 15 -4.95 -2.45 5.63
N ALA A 16 -5.41 -2.99 4.51
CA ALA A 16 -5.43 -4.42 4.27
C ALA A 16 -4.87 -4.74 2.88
N THR A 17 -4.08 -5.81 2.79
CA THR A 17 -3.47 -6.27 1.53
C THR A 17 -3.31 -7.78 1.51
N ASP A 18 -3.23 -8.35 0.30
CA ASP A 18 -2.77 -9.73 0.12
C ASP A 18 -1.24 -9.79 0.14
N SER A 19 -0.68 -10.88 0.65
CA SER A 19 0.77 -11.03 0.83
C SER A 19 1.37 -12.08 -0.10
N VAL A 20 0.78 -12.32 -1.27
CA VAL A 20 1.25 -13.38 -2.18
C VAL A 20 1.63 -12.82 -3.55
N GLU A 21 2.74 -13.33 -4.05
CA GLU A 21 3.23 -13.13 -5.41
C GLU A 21 3.38 -14.51 -6.09
N TRP A 22 3.00 -14.58 -7.37
CA TRP A 22 3.24 -15.76 -8.19
C TRP A 22 4.41 -15.44 -9.13
N CYS A 23 5.50 -16.18 -8.99
CA CYS A 23 6.69 -16.02 -9.80
C CYS A 23 6.78 -17.19 -10.79
N GLU A 24 6.94 -16.87 -12.07
CA GLU A 24 7.26 -17.85 -13.10
C GLU A 24 8.77 -17.86 -13.31
N TRP A 25 9.40 -19.01 -13.08
CA TRP A 25 10.82 -19.24 -13.26
C TRP A 25 11.11 -19.84 -14.65
N GLU A 26 12.38 -19.75 -15.07
CA GLU A 26 12.84 -20.43 -16.28
C GLU A 26 12.48 -21.93 -16.24
N GLY A 27 11.86 -22.41 -17.33
CA GLY A 27 11.33 -23.77 -17.41
C GLY A 27 9.84 -23.92 -17.03
N GLY A 28 9.11 -22.83 -16.83
CA GLY A 28 7.65 -22.84 -16.61
C GLY A 28 7.24 -23.27 -15.21
N ARG A 29 8.19 -23.28 -14.26
CA ARG A 29 7.91 -23.56 -12.86
C ARG A 29 7.30 -22.31 -12.23
N VAL A 30 6.06 -22.43 -11.77
CA VAL A 30 5.37 -21.36 -11.03
C VAL A 30 5.55 -21.61 -9.54
N GLU A 31 6.09 -20.63 -8.82
CA GLU A 31 6.21 -20.66 -7.37
C GLU A 31 5.37 -19.58 -6.70
N LYS A 32 4.86 -19.92 -5.53
CA LYS A 32 4.13 -19.01 -4.65
C LYS A 32 5.10 -18.43 -3.63
N LEU A 33 5.34 -17.12 -3.70
CA LEU A 33 6.12 -16.38 -2.70
C LEU A 33 5.18 -15.61 -1.77
N THR A 34 5.54 -15.56 -0.49
CA THR A 34 4.86 -14.70 0.47
C THR A 34 5.70 -13.44 0.67
N GLU A 35 5.15 -12.29 0.29
CA GLU A 35 5.84 -11.00 0.38
C GLU A 35 5.15 -10.09 1.38
N ARG A 36 5.97 -9.42 2.19
CA ARG A 36 5.51 -8.35 3.08
C ARG A 36 5.27 -7.09 2.26
N ARG A 37 4.03 -6.61 2.23
CA ARG A 37 3.64 -5.38 1.51
C ARG A 37 3.18 -4.24 2.40
N LEU A 38 3.14 -4.45 3.72
CA LEU A 38 2.67 -3.48 4.71
C LEU A 38 3.73 -3.25 5.80
N PHE A 39 4.03 -1.98 6.06
CA PHE A 39 5.11 -1.54 6.94
C PHE A 39 4.63 -0.43 7.87
N ALA A 40 5.08 -0.47 9.12
CA ALA A 40 4.82 0.61 10.07
C ALA A 40 5.76 1.79 9.77
N LEU A 41 5.23 3.01 9.82
CA LEU A 41 5.99 4.26 9.71
C LEU A 41 5.95 5.00 11.06
N GLY A 42 6.35 4.31 12.12
CA GLY A 42 6.20 4.77 13.50
C GLY A 42 4.93 4.23 14.16
N THR A 43 4.38 4.98 15.13
CA THR A 43 3.25 4.54 15.96
C THR A 43 1.88 4.93 15.39
N SER A 44 1.83 5.94 14.54
CA SER A 44 0.60 6.60 14.07
C SER A 44 0.45 6.58 12.55
N ALA A 45 1.33 5.88 11.83
CA ALA A 45 1.30 5.79 10.38
C ALA A 45 1.78 4.43 9.89
N ALA A 46 1.31 4.04 8.71
CA ALA A 46 1.74 2.85 8.00
C ALA A 46 1.72 3.08 6.49
N ILE A 47 2.51 2.30 5.77
CA ILE A 47 2.62 2.31 4.32
C ILE A 47 2.39 0.92 3.75
N LEU A 48 1.63 0.84 2.67
CA LEU A 48 1.53 -0.34 1.83
C LEU A 48 2.06 -0.07 0.43
N THR A 49 2.61 -1.10 -0.21
CA THR A 49 3.07 -1.06 -1.61
C THR A 49 2.30 -2.02 -2.50
N ALA A 50 2.14 -1.67 -3.77
CA ALA A 50 1.61 -2.54 -4.81
C ALA A 50 2.26 -2.22 -6.17
N GLY A 51 2.29 -3.21 -7.07
CA GLY A 51 2.89 -3.06 -8.40
C GLY A 51 4.31 -3.61 -8.42
N ALA A 52 5.28 -2.76 -8.74
CA ALA A 52 6.67 -3.17 -8.92
C ALA A 52 7.33 -3.72 -7.63
N PRO A 53 8.12 -4.81 -7.70
CA PRO A 53 8.76 -5.42 -6.53
C PRO A 53 9.68 -4.47 -5.73
N VAL A 54 10.31 -3.50 -6.41
CA VAL A 54 11.15 -2.47 -5.76
C VAL A 54 10.42 -1.71 -4.64
N GLY A 55 9.08 -1.61 -4.72
CA GLY A 55 8.30 -0.92 -3.70
C GLY A 55 8.47 -1.50 -2.30
N THR A 56 8.66 -2.82 -2.18
CA THR A 56 8.89 -3.49 -0.89
C THR A 56 10.18 -3.00 -0.23
N GLN A 57 11.27 -2.92 -1.00
CA GLN A 57 12.54 -2.39 -0.53
C GLN A 57 12.42 -0.92 -0.13
N LEU A 58 11.78 -0.09 -0.97
CA LEU A 58 11.63 1.34 -0.71
C LEU A 58 10.79 1.62 0.56
N CYS A 59 9.74 0.84 0.81
CA CYS A 59 8.97 0.94 2.06
C CYS A 59 9.80 0.62 3.30
N GLN A 60 10.63 -0.42 3.22
CA GLN A 60 11.52 -0.80 4.33
C GLN A 60 12.58 0.29 4.58
N GLU A 61 13.23 0.79 3.52
CA GLU A 61 14.20 1.88 3.62
C GLU A 61 13.59 3.15 4.23
N LEU A 62 12.36 3.51 3.83
CA LEU A 62 11.64 4.66 4.38
C LEU A 62 11.33 4.46 5.88
N SER A 63 10.85 3.27 6.26
CA SER A 63 10.56 2.91 7.65
C SER A 63 11.81 3.06 8.53
N ASP A 64 12.93 2.49 8.09
CA ASP A 64 14.22 2.55 8.80
C ASP A 64 14.73 3.99 8.90
N TRP A 65 14.60 4.78 7.82
CA TRP A 65 15.04 6.17 7.76
C TRP A 65 14.24 7.08 8.71
N LEU A 66 12.92 6.89 8.79
CA LEU A 66 12.03 7.61 9.70
C LEU A 66 12.32 7.23 11.15
N GLN A 67 12.49 5.93 11.44
CA GLN A 67 12.82 5.44 12.77
C GLN A 67 14.15 6.02 13.26
N ALA A 68 15.19 6.03 12.42
CA ALA A 68 16.49 6.58 12.75
C ALA A 68 16.43 8.09 13.11
N ARG A 69 15.49 8.83 12.52
CA ARG A 69 15.26 10.26 12.76
C ARG A 69 14.23 10.55 13.83
N ARG A 70 13.57 9.53 14.38
CA ARG A 70 12.45 9.66 15.32
C ARG A 70 11.33 10.54 14.78
N LEU A 71 11.11 10.49 13.46
CA LEU A 71 9.99 11.16 12.82
C LEU A 71 8.79 10.23 12.89
N SER A 72 7.80 10.64 13.67
CA SER A 72 6.57 9.88 13.90
C SER A 72 5.30 10.73 13.79
N ASP A 73 5.42 12.05 13.61
CA ASP A 73 4.26 12.88 13.34
C ASP A 73 3.77 12.63 11.90
N LEU A 74 2.46 12.47 11.74
CA LEU A 74 1.88 12.09 10.45
C LEU A 74 2.14 13.13 9.36
N ASP A 75 2.07 14.41 9.69
CA ASP A 75 2.24 15.48 8.70
C ASP A 75 3.70 15.52 8.21
N ASP A 76 4.65 15.31 9.11
CA ASP A 76 6.07 15.16 8.78
C ASP A 76 6.30 13.91 7.91
N VAL A 77 5.74 12.77 8.30
CA VAL A 77 5.83 11.51 7.55
C VAL A 77 5.30 11.70 6.13
N LEU A 78 4.10 12.27 5.97
CA LEU A 78 3.50 12.51 4.65
C LEU A 78 4.34 13.46 3.80
N THR A 79 4.88 14.52 4.41
CA THR A 79 5.71 15.52 3.73
C THR A 79 6.98 14.91 3.18
N VAL A 80 7.73 14.14 3.99
CA VAL A 80 9.03 13.59 3.57
C VAL A 80 8.92 12.34 2.71
N SER A 81 7.84 11.55 2.85
CA SER A 81 7.74 10.25 2.20
C SER A 81 7.70 10.35 0.68
N ARG A 82 7.02 11.36 0.12
CA ARG A 82 6.92 11.53 -1.34
C ARG A 82 8.29 11.72 -1.97
N ASP A 83 9.09 12.61 -1.41
CA ASP A 83 10.41 12.94 -1.94
C ASP A 83 11.37 11.76 -1.75
N PHE A 84 11.38 11.16 -0.56
CA PHE A 84 12.20 9.98 -0.26
C PHE A 84 11.93 8.83 -1.24
N LEU A 85 10.65 8.48 -1.45
CA LEU A 85 10.26 7.39 -2.33
C LEU A 85 10.53 7.74 -3.81
N SER A 86 10.34 9.00 -4.21
CA SER A 86 10.65 9.47 -5.57
C SER A 86 12.15 9.36 -5.87
N GLU A 87 13.00 9.79 -4.94
CA GLU A 87 14.46 9.70 -5.08
C GLU A 87 14.96 8.26 -5.07
N GLY A 88 14.43 7.43 -4.17
CA GLY A 88 14.74 6.00 -4.11
C GLY A 88 14.36 5.30 -5.41
N TYR A 89 13.18 5.58 -5.95
CA TYR A 89 12.76 5.01 -7.23
C TYR A 89 13.60 5.54 -8.41
N ALA A 90 13.97 6.82 -8.42
CA ALA A 90 14.90 7.37 -9.41
C ALA A 90 16.25 6.64 -9.40
N ARG A 91 16.77 6.30 -8.22
CA ARG A 91 18.02 5.54 -8.07
C ARG A 91 17.89 4.13 -8.66
N TYR A 92 16.79 3.45 -8.35
CA TYR A 92 16.49 2.13 -8.91
C TYR A 92 16.41 2.17 -10.45
N LEU A 93 15.68 3.13 -11.02
CA LEU A 93 15.54 3.26 -12.48
C LEU A 93 16.91 3.47 -13.16
N ARG A 94 17.79 4.28 -12.57
CA ARG A 94 19.16 4.46 -13.10
C ARG A 94 19.98 3.16 -13.06
N GLN A 95 19.85 2.37 -11.99
CA GLN A 95 20.56 1.10 -11.88
C GLN A 95 20.05 0.09 -12.92
N VAL A 96 18.73 -0.08 -13.04
CA VAL A 96 18.14 -0.97 -14.05
C VAL A 96 18.53 -0.55 -15.47
N HIS A 97 18.57 0.75 -15.76
CA HIS A 97 19.03 1.25 -17.07
C HIS A 97 20.50 0.94 -17.34
N ALA A 98 21.36 0.97 -16.31
CA ALA A 98 22.79 0.69 -16.47
C ALA A 98 23.07 -0.81 -16.69
N GLU A 99 22.22 -1.69 -16.15
CA GLU A 99 22.37 -3.15 -16.22
C GLU A 99 21.70 -3.77 -17.45
N ALA A 100 20.84 -3.03 -18.16
CA ALA A 100 20.05 -3.56 -19.27
C ALA A 100 20.81 -3.51 -20.61
N GLU A 101 21.40 -4.65 -21.02
CA GLU A 101 22.02 -4.81 -22.35
C GLU A 101 21.03 -4.79 -23.53
N GLY A 102 19.72 -4.65 -23.28
CA GLY A 102 18.64 -4.65 -24.29
C GLY A 102 17.64 -3.48 -24.17
N GLY A 103 17.95 -2.47 -23.35
CA GLY A 103 17.09 -1.30 -23.09
C GLY A 103 16.19 -1.43 -21.85
N PRO A 104 15.64 -0.31 -21.35
CA PRO A 104 14.97 -0.26 -20.05
C PRO A 104 13.75 -1.17 -19.92
N VAL A 105 13.78 -2.13 -18.99
CA VAL A 105 12.54 -2.74 -18.47
C VAL A 105 12.04 -1.86 -17.33
N VAL A 106 11.32 -0.79 -17.68
CA VAL A 106 10.72 0.11 -16.70
C VAL A 106 9.50 -0.56 -16.08
N PRO A 107 9.39 -0.64 -14.74
CA PRO A 107 8.19 -1.15 -14.12
C PRO A 107 6.97 -0.34 -14.55
N ARG A 108 5.91 -1.04 -14.99
CA ARG A 108 4.74 -0.37 -15.58
C ARG A 108 3.98 0.47 -14.57
N GLN A 109 3.88 0.01 -13.32
CA GLN A 109 3.12 0.66 -12.27
C GLN A 109 3.75 0.41 -10.90
N LEU A 110 3.87 1.48 -10.11
CA LEU A 110 4.30 1.43 -8.71
C LEU A 110 3.34 2.31 -7.90
N TYR A 111 2.85 1.75 -6.79
CA TYR A 111 1.90 2.42 -5.91
C TYR A 111 2.34 2.30 -4.46
N PHE A 112 2.21 3.38 -3.71
CA PHE A 112 2.31 3.41 -2.27
C PHE A 112 1.04 4.02 -1.69
N VAL A 113 0.45 3.40 -0.68
CA VAL A 113 -0.60 4.05 0.11
C VAL A 113 -0.07 4.29 1.51
N ILE A 114 0.00 5.56 1.90
CA ILE A 114 0.40 5.97 3.23
C ILE A 114 -0.86 6.41 3.96
N GLY A 115 -1.11 5.82 5.12
CA GLY A 115 -2.25 6.14 5.95
C GLY A 115 -1.82 6.31 7.39
N GLY A 116 -2.45 7.24 8.09
CA GLY A 116 -2.20 7.42 9.51
C GLY A 116 -3.26 8.22 10.23
N TYR A 117 -3.02 8.36 11.52
CA TYR A 117 -3.85 9.09 12.46
C TYR A 117 -3.07 10.26 13.05
N SER A 118 -3.70 11.44 13.06
CA SER A 118 -3.21 12.65 13.71
C SER A 118 -4.23 13.09 14.76
N GLY A 119 -3.88 12.94 16.03
CA GLY A 119 -4.71 13.41 17.15
C GLY A 119 -4.82 14.94 17.26
N ARG A 120 -4.23 15.69 16.32
CA ARG A 120 -4.22 17.18 16.30
C ARG A 120 -5.33 17.78 15.43
N SER A 121 -6.06 16.98 14.65
CA SER A 121 -7.00 17.43 13.61
C SER A 121 -8.45 16.99 13.90
N GLU A 122 -9.44 17.80 13.50
CA GLU A 122 -10.87 17.42 13.51
C GLU A 122 -11.17 16.24 12.58
N ALA A 123 -10.34 16.05 11.53
CA ALA A 123 -10.32 14.86 10.69
C ALA A 123 -9.01 14.12 10.95
N PRO A 124 -8.97 13.25 11.98
CA PRO A 124 -7.70 12.72 12.47
C PRO A 124 -7.09 11.70 11.51
N CYS A 125 -7.89 11.01 10.71
CA CYS A 125 -7.39 10.04 9.74
C CYS A 125 -7.06 10.70 8.39
N VAL A 126 -5.84 10.47 7.90
CA VAL A 126 -5.40 10.90 6.57
C VAL A 126 -4.82 9.71 5.83
N ALA A 127 -5.18 9.58 4.55
CA ALA A 127 -4.58 8.62 3.64
C ALA A 127 -4.26 9.27 2.30
N VAL A 128 -3.11 8.92 1.73
CA VAL A 128 -2.65 9.39 0.42
C VAL A 128 -2.15 8.22 -0.42
N LEU A 129 -2.40 8.30 -1.72
CA LEU A 129 -1.80 7.45 -2.73
C LEU A 129 -0.63 8.21 -3.37
N LEU A 130 0.52 7.57 -3.43
CA LEU A 130 1.64 7.97 -4.28
C LEU A 130 1.74 6.96 -5.42
N ARG A 131 1.85 7.42 -6.67
CA ARG A 131 1.94 6.52 -7.82
C ARG A 131 2.98 6.97 -8.85
N SER A 132 3.57 5.99 -9.52
CA SER A 132 4.30 6.16 -10.76
C SER A 132 3.67 5.29 -11.84
N GLN A 133 3.46 5.86 -13.02
CA GLN A 133 3.12 5.14 -14.23
C GLN A 133 4.30 5.21 -15.19
N ALA A 134 4.73 4.06 -15.73
CA ALA A 134 5.82 3.98 -16.68
C ALA A 134 7.12 4.72 -16.26
N GLY A 135 7.44 4.72 -14.96
CA GLY A 135 8.66 5.36 -14.44
C GLY A 135 8.57 6.88 -14.26
N GLU A 136 7.40 7.49 -14.43
CA GLU A 136 7.20 8.93 -14.21
C GLU A 136 7.52 9.34 -12.77
N LEU A 137 8.21 10.48 -12.66
CA LEU A 137 8.69 11.08 -11.42
C LEU A 137 8.54 12.63 -11.47
N PRO A 138 8.38 13.32 -10.33
CA PRO A 138 8.20 12.75 -8.98
C PRO A 138 6.88 11.97 -8.88
N LEU A 139 6.73 11.14 -7.84
CA LEU A 139 5.51 10.38 -7.64
C LEU A 139 4.29 11.31 -7.60
N GLU A 140 3.24 10.97 -8.35
CA GLU A 140 1.98 11.68 -8.32
C GLU A 140 1.27 11.37 -6.99
N GLN A 141 0.84 12.42 -6.30
CA GLN A 141 0.16 12.31 -5.01
C GLN A 141 -1.33 12.62 -5.14
N MET A 142 -2.15 11.77 -4.54
CA MET A 142 -3.59 11.97 -4.46
C MET A 142 -4.08 11.68 -3.03
N ARG A 143 -4.86 12.60 -2.45
CA ARG A 143 -5.53 12.34 -1.17
C ARG A 143 -6.66 11.34 -1.38
N LEU A 144 -6.72 10.33 -0.53
CA LEU A 144 -7.77 9.31 -0.58
C LEU A 144 -9.00 9.76 0.22
N GLY A 145 -10.17 9.33 -0.22
CA GLY A 145 -11.39 9.41 0.57
C GLY A 145 -11.46 8.30 1.61
N ARG A 146 -12.55 8.27 2.39
CA ARG A 146 -12.79 7.30 3.48
C ARG A 146 -12.67 5.83 3.10
N VAL A 147 -12.79 5.51 1.81
CA VAL A 147 -12.68 4.15 1.30
C VAL A 147 -12.00 4.19 -0.05
N PHE A 148 -10.97 3.35 -0.20
CA PHE A 148 -10.19 3.17 -1.42
C PHE A 148 -9.85 1.69 -1.61
N THR A 149 -9.79 1.25 -2.87
CA THR A 149 -9.36 -0.10 -3.24
C THR A 149 -8.44 -0.06 -4.46
N LEU A 150 -7.43 -0.92 -4.47
CA LEU A 150 -6.50 -1.09 -5.59
C LEU A 150 -6.32 -2.58 -5.90
N PRO A 151 -6.57 -3.05 -7.13
CA PRO A 151 -7.34 -2.37 -8.17
C PRO A 151 -8.76 -2.00 -7.69
N ARG A 152 -9.41 -1.05 -8.38
CA ARG A 152 -10.69 -0.48 -7.92
C ARG A 152 -11.83 -1.51 -7.90
N ARG A 153 -12.54 -1.61 -6.78
CA ARG A 153 -13.65 -2.55 -6.54
C ARG A 153 -14.88 -1.81 -5.96
N LEU A 154 -15.72 -1.26 -6.83
CA LEU A 154 -16.88 -0.43 -6.44
C LEU A 154 -17.88 -1.11 -5.48
N ALA A 155 -18.11 -2.41 -5.62
CA ALA A 155 -19.00 -3.15 -4.73
C ALA A 155 -18.44 -3.23 -3.30
N LEU A 156 -17.14 -3.49 -3.17
CA LEU A 156 -16.44 -3.51 -1.90
C LEU A 156 -16.39 -2.11 -1.28
N GLU A 157 -16.08 -1.10 -2.09
CA GLU A 157 -16.07 0.29 -1.63
C GLU A 157 -17.44 0.73 -1.10
N SER A 158 -18.51 0.40 -1.82
CA SER A 158 -19.88 0.73 -1.42
C SER A 158 -20.29 0.05 -0.12
N ARG A 159 -19.88 -1.22 0.07
CA ARG A 159 -20.11 -1.96 1.32
C ARG A 159 -19.43 -1.27 2.51
N MET A 160 -18.15 -0.93 2.37
CA MET A 160 -17.41 -0.26 3.45
C MET A 160 -17.98 1.12 3.77
N ARG A 161 -18.35 1.91 2.74
CA ARG A 161 -18.99 3.22 2.95
C ARG A 161 -20.28 3.09 3.75
N ARG A 162 -21.08 2.07 3.46
CA ARG A 162 -22.30 1.78 4.20
C ARG A 162 -21.99 1.44 5.67
N GLN A 163 -21.07 0.52 5.92
CA GLN A 163 -20.68 0.14 7.28
C GLN A 163 -20.16 1.35 8.08
N ILE A 164 -19.36 2.21 7.47
CA ILE A 164 -18.89 3.46 8.10
C ILE A 164 -20.07 4.39 8.42
N ALA A 165 -21.04 4.52 7.51
CA ALA A 165 -22.24 5.34 7.73
C ALA A 165 -23.16 4.77 8.82
N GLU A 166 -23.18 3.45 8.98
CA GLU A 166 -23.92 2.72 10.02
C GLU A 166 -23.17 2.70 11.37
N GLY A 167 -21.99 3.31 11.46
CA GLY A 167 -21.23 3.42 12.71
C GLY A 167 -20.42 2.18 13.07
N ALA A 168 -19.97 1.40 12.08
CA ALA A 168 -19.08 0.28 12.33
C ALA A 168 -17.78 0.73 13.02
N ASP A 169 -17.38 -0.04 14.03
CA ASP A 169 -16.12 0.13 14.74
C ASP A 169 -14.93 -0.32 13.88
N LEU A 170 -13.72 0.04 14.31
CA LEU A 170 -12.51 -0.24 13.55
C LEU A 170 -12.27 -1.75 13.39
N ARG A 171 -12.66 -2.54 14.38
CA ARG A 171 -12.59 -4.00 14.34
C ARG A 171 -13.52 -4.58 13.28
N GLY A 172 -14.78 -4.17 13.24
CA GLY A 172 -15.74 -4.61 12.23
C GLY A 172 -15.32 -4.22 10.81
N LEU A 173 -14.68 -3.05 10.65
CA LEU A 173 -14.08 -2.66 9.38
C LEU A 173 -12.89 -3.55 8.98
N ALA A 174 -12.01 -3.89 9.93
CA ALA A 174 -10.88 -4.79 9.70
C ALA A 174 -11.36 -6.20 9.29
N GLU A 175 -12.35 -6.75 10.00
CA GLU A 175 -12.98 -8.04 9.69
C GLU A 175 -13.64 -8.02 8.30
N SER A 176 -14.34 -6.92 7.96
CA SER A 176 -14.94 -6.75 6.63
C SER A 176 -13.89 -6.65 5.52
N CYS A 177 -12.73 -6.02 5.78
CA CYS A 177 -11.62 -5.95 4.82
C CYS A 177 -11.03 -7.33 4.57
N GLN A 178 -10.75 -8.09 5.64
CA GLN A 178 -10.26 -9.46 5.54
C GLN A 178 -11.23 -10.36 4.78
N ALA A 179 -12.54 -10.29 5.08
CA ALA A 179 -13.57 -11.02 4.35
C ALA A 179 -13.65 -10.59 2.86
N GLY A 180 -13.41 -9.31 2.58
CA GLY A 180 -13.29 -8.79 1.21
C GLY A 180 -12.13 -9.42 0.45
N LEU A 181 -10.94 -9.50 1.05
CA LEU A 181 -9.77 -10.14 0.45
C LEU A 181 -9.99 -11.66 0.27
N ALA A 182 -10.58 -12.33 1.26
CA ALA A 182 -10.91 -13.75 1.18
C ALA A 182 -11.85 -14.05 0.00
N ALA A 183 -12.93 -13.28 -0.14
CA ALA A 183 -13.87 -13.42 -1.26
C ALA A 183 -13.22 -13.12 -2.62
N LEU A 184 -12.21 -12.24 -2.67
CA LEU A 184 -11.44 -11.98 -3.89
C LEU A 184 -10.52 -13.15 -4.25
N ALA A 185 -9.88 -13.76 -3.24
CA ALA A 185 -9.04 -14.95 -3.40
C ALA A 185 -9.85 -16.18 -3.85
N GLU A 186 -11.06 -16.38 -3.31
CA GLU A 186 -11.95 -17.46 -3.77
C GLU A 186 -12.34 -17.31 -5.24
N ARG A 187 -12.50 -16.07 -5.72
CA ARG A 187 -12.91 -15.79 -7.11
C ARG A 187 -11.74 -15.79 -8.09
N ASN A 188 -10.52 -15.49 -7.63
CA ASN A 188 -9.32 -15.36 -8.47
C ASN A 188 -8.11 -15.97 -7.74
N PRO A 189 -8.12 -17.28 -7.46
CA PRO A 189 -7.07 -17.93 -6.67
C PRO A 189 -5.67 -17.83 -7.31
N GLU A 190 -5.62 -17.66 -8.63
CA GLU A 190 -4.41 -17.44 -9.40
C GLU A 190 -3.83 -16.02 -9.28
N CYS A 191 -4.61 -15.05 -8.79
CA CYS A 191 -4.21 -13.63 -8.74
C CYS A 191 -4.12 -13.05 -7.34
N VAL A 192 -4.81 -13.63 -6.36
CA VAL A 192 -4.91 -13.14 -4.98
C VAL A 192 -4.66 -14.32 -4.04
N GLY A 193 -3.58 -14.27 -3.27
CA GLY A 193 -3.24 -15.38 -2.38
C GLY A 193 -3.87 -15.27 -1.00
N GLY A 194 -4.20 -16.42 -0.42
CA GLY A 194 -4.96 -16.55 0.83
C GLY A 194 -4.28 -16.08 2.14
N SER A 195 -3.09 -15.49 2.07
CA SER A 195 -2.45 -14.85 3.23
C SER A 195 -2.76 -13.35 3.18
N PHE A 196 -3.50 -12.88 4.18
CA PHE A 196 -3.97 -11.49 4.25
C PHE A 196 -3.32 -10.80 5.44
N VAL A 197 -2.87 -9.57 5.21
CA VAL A 197 -2.34 -8.70 6.25
C VAL A 197 -3.31 -7.55 6.45
N VAL A 198 -3.76 -7.34 7.68
CA VAL A 198 -4.62 -6.23 8.08
C VAL A 198 -3.94 -5.50 9.24
N ALA A 199 -3.80 -4.19 9.12
CA ALA A 199 -3.34 -3.32 10.18
C ALA A 199 -4.38 -2.25 10.48
N THR A 200 -4.47 -1.91 11.76
CA THR A 200 -5.24 -0.79 12.28
C THR A 200 -4.29 0.28 12.78
N VAL A 201 -4.55 1.54 12.46
CA VAL A 201 -3.80 2.71 12.91
C VAL A 201 -4.74 3.61 13.71
N LEU A 202 -4.27 4.03 14.89
CA LEU A 202 -5.00 4.75 15.94
C LEU A 202 -4.17 5.93 16.46
#